data_AF-A0AAU7PZJ8-F1
#
_entry.id   AF-A0AAU7PZJ8-F1
#
_cell.length_a   1.000
_cell.length_b   1.000
_cell.length_c   1.000
_cell.angle_alpha   90.00
_cell.angle_beta   90.00
_cell.angle_gamma   90.00
#
_symmetry.space_group_name_H-M   'P 1'
#
loop_
_entity.id
_entity.type
_entity.pdbx_description
1 polymer ?
#
loop_
_entity_poly.entity_id
_entity_poly.type
_entity_poly.pdbx_seq_one_letter_code
_entity_poly.pdbx_strand_id
1 'polypeptide(L)'
;MDLSRITLLTEYEIVGIDLEEASVRHLADLGIKIGSLIQIISKTNDTAILLVRAARIALDKSILEKLDVVLKDSNRSALPLSELAVGDVAYIEAIHAEGALKRRLMDMGLTKNTKVQLQKVAPLGDPLEIKLRGYDLTLRKSEASLVSVVKGEKEAKG
;
A
#
# COMPACT_ATOMS: atom_id res chain seq x y z
N MET A 1 15.32 3.30 12.01
CA MET A 1 15.52 3.24 10.54
C MET A 1 16.08 4.58 10.10
N ASP A 2 17.12 4.62 9.25
CA ASP A 2 17.81 5.85 8.86
C ASP A 2 16.85 6.82 8.12
N LEU A 3 16.54 7.97 8.74
CA LEU A 3 15.55 8.98 8.29
C LEU A 3 15.92 9.67 6.95
N SER A 4 17.05 9.27 6.36
CA SER A 4 17.60 9.79 5.10
C SER A 4 16.88 9.27 3.84
N ARG A 5 15.99 8.27 3.97
CA ARG A 5 15.27 7.64 2.84
C ARG A 5 13.76 7.90 2.85
N ILE A 6 13.34 9.09 3.26
CA ILE A 6 11.91 9.46 3.25
C ILE A 6 11.53 10.04 1.89
N THR A 7 10.59 9.38 1.23
CA THR A 7 9.96 9.85 0.00
C THR A 7 8.82 10.81 0.36
N LEU A 8 8.78 11.97 -0.30
CA LEU A 8 7.70 12.94 -0.12
C LEU A 8 6.36 12.33 -0.55
N LEU A 9 5.25 12.76 0.08
CA LEU A 9 3.88 12.27 -0.16
C LEU A 9 3.61 10.81 0.27
N THR A 10 4.52 10.17 0.98
CA THR A 10 4.28 8.82 1.56
C THR A 10 3.72 8.93 2.98
N GLU A 11 2.84 8.01 3.36
CA GLU A 11 2.30 7.89 4.72
C GLU A 11 3.27 7.12 5.62
N TYR A 12 3.40 7.62 6.84
CA TYR A 12 4.22 7.04 7.90
C TYR A 12 3.37 6.89 9.15
N GLU A 13 3.62 5.84 9.92
CA GLU A 13 3.08 5.65 11.25
C GLU A 13 4.17 5.88 12.29
N ILE A 14 3.84 6.66 13.32
CA ILE A 14 4.73 6.87 14.46
C ILE A 14 4.65 5.64 15.36
N VAL A 15 5.77 4.92 15.51
CA VAL A 15 5.85 3.72 16.35
C VAL A 15 6.54 4.00 17.68
N GLY A 16 7.32 5.07 17.77
CA GLY A 16 8.03 5.47 18.99
C GLY A 16 8.33 6.97 19.00
N ILE A 17 8.43 7.52 20.21
CA ILE A 17 8.79 8.92 20.45
C ILE A 17 9.79 8.94 21.59
N ASP A 18 11.06 9.23 21.30
CA ASP A 18 12.16 9.28 22.26
C ASP A 18 12.38 10.72 22.76
N LEU A 19 11.39 11.25 23.49
CA LEU A 19 11.40 12.61 24.02
C LEU A 19 11.01 12.63 25.50
N GLU A 20 11.37 13.72 26.18
CA GLU A 20 10.93 13.98 27.54
C GLU A 20 9.40 14.10 27.63
N GLU A 21 8.84 13.72 28.78
CA GLU A 21 7.39 13.61 28.99
C GLU A 21 6.63 14.92 28.71
N ALA A 22 7.24 16.07 29.01
CA ALA A 22 6.67 17.39 28.71
C ALA A 22 6.54 17.63 27.19
N SER A 23 7.56 17.25 26.42
CA SER A 23 7.59 17.38 24.96
C SER A 23 6.63 16.39 24.29
N VAL A 24 6.52 15.17 24.81
CA VAL A 24 5.56 14.16 24.32
C VAL A 24 4.12 14.66 24.48
N ARG A 25 3.78 15.26 25.63
CA ARG A 25 2.45 15.87 25.85
C ARG A 25 2.16 16.96 24.83
N HIS A 26 3.12 17.86 24.61
CA HIS A 26 2.96 18.95 23.64
C HIS A 26 2.74 18.42 22.21
N LEU A 27 3.48 17.39 21.79
CA LEU A 27 3.28 16.74 20.50
C LEU A 27 1.92 16.03 20.41
N ALA A 28 1.47 15.39 21.50
CA ALA A 28 0.17 14.72 21.55
C ALA A 28 -0.99 15.71 21.35
N ASP A 29 -0.90 16.92 21.93
CA ASP A 29 -1.86 18.01 21.72
C ASP A 29 -1.92 18.47 20.25
N LEU A 30 -0.78 18.41 19.56
CA LEU A 30 -0.68 18.67 18.12
C LEU A 30 -1.15 17.46 17.26
N GLY A 31 -1.54 16.36 17.89
CA GLY A 31 -2.01 15.14 17.21
C GLY A 31 -0.92 14.13 16.83
N ILE A 32 0.32 14.39 17.23
CA ILE A 32 1.50 13.53 17.04
C ILE A 32 1.61 12.62 18.25
N LYS A 33 1.12 11.38 18.11
CA LYS A 33 1.21 10.33 19.13
C LYS A 33 1.62 9.02 18.50
N ILE A 34 2.01 8.05 19.33
CA ILE A 34 2.23 6.68 18.86
C ILE A 34 0.94 6.15 18.20
N GLY A 35 1.08 5.54 17.03
CA GLY A 35 0.02 5.10 16.14
C GLY A 35 -0.60 6.21 15.26
N SER A 36 -0.15 7.46 15.36
CA SER A 36 -0.61 8.51 14.44
C SER A 36 -0.03 8.30 13.04
N LEU A 37 -0.89 8.50 12.04
CA LEU A 37 -0.51 8.59 10.63
C LEU A 37 -0.07 10.02 10.32
N ILE A 38 1.07 10.13 9.65
CA ILE A 38 1.65 11.40 9.21
C ILE A 38 2.08 11.30 7.74
N GLN A 39 2.01 12.40 7.00
CA GLN A 39 2.60 12.49 5.66
C GLN A 39 3.68 13.56 5.65
N ILE A 40 4.78 13.33 4.94
CA ILE A 40 5.82 14.35 4.80
C ILE A 40 5.56 15.14 3.52
N ILE A 41 5.23 16.43 3.68
CA ILE A 41 4.93 17.34 2.56
C ILE A 41 6.21 17.95 2.00
N SER A 42 7.13 18.33 2.89
CA SER A 42 8.42 18.92 2.52
C SER A 42 9.44 18.60 3.59
N LYS A 43 10.68 18.40 3.19
CA LYS A 43 11.82 18.22 4.08
C LYS A 43 12.98 19.08 3.57
N THR A 44 13.49 19.91 4.43
CA THR A 44 14.78 20.61 4.28
C THR A 44 15.79 19.97 5.23
N ASN A 45 17.04 20.43 5.23
CA ASN A 45 18.09 19.86 6.09
C ASN A 45 17.76 19.96 7.59
N ASP A 46 17.07 21.03 7.99
CA ASP A 46 16.86 21.36 9.40
C ASP A 46 15.40 21.33 9.83
N THR A 47 14.45 21.33 8.88
CA THR A 47 13.02 21.32 9.18
C THR A 47 12.24 20.44 8.22
N ALA A 48 11.17 19.80 8.70
CA ALA A 48 10.21 19.09 7.87
C ALA A 48 8.79 19.55 8.16
N ILE A 49 7.99 19.65 7.10
CA ILE A 49 6.56 19.95 7.18
C ILE A 49 5.81 18.62 7.07
N LEU A 50 5.12 18.26 8.14
CA LEU A 50 4.29 17.07 8.27
C LEU A 50 2.81 17.44 8.14
N LEU A 51 2.01 16.58 7.53
CA LEU A 51 0.56 16.62 7.58
C LEU A 51 0.07 15.60 8.62
N VAL A 52 -0.67 16.05 9.62
CA VAL A 52 -1.21 15.22 10.70
C VAL A 52 -2.67 15.61 10.93
N ARG A 53 -3.62 14.70 10.74
CA ARG A 53 -5.07 14.97 10.92
C ARG A 53 -5.57 16.24 10.21
N ALA A 54 -5.05 16.51 9.01
CA ALA A 54 -5.29 17.72 8.20
C ALA A 54 -4.60 19.03 8.70
N ALA A 55 -3.80 18.99 9.76
CA ALA A 55 -2.94 20.10 10.18
C ALA A 55 -1.54 19.97 9.58
N ARG A 56 -0.97 21.10 9.13
CA ARG A 56 0.44 21.17 8.67
C ARG A 56 1.30 21.63 9.82
N ILE A 57 2.22 20.77 10.25
CA ILE A 57 3.09 21.00 11.40
C ILE A 57 4.53 21.04 10.91
N ALA A 58 5.25 22.11 11.22
CA ALA A 58 6.68 22.18 10.98
C ALA A 58 7.41 21.64 12.23
N LEU A 59 8.29 20.66 12.04
CA LEU A 59 9.18 20.16 13.08
C LEU A 59 10.62 20.43 12.68
N ASP A 60 11.43 20.79 13.66
CA ASP A 60 12.88 20.90 13.50
C ASP A 60 13.58 19.54 13.58
N LYS A 61 14.85 19.53 13.21
CA LYS A 61 15.72 18.36 13.19
C LYS A 61 15.80 17.62 14.53
N SER A 62 15.82 18.31 15.66
CA SER A 62 15.95 17.68 16.98
C SER A 62 14.74 16.84 17.35
N ILE A 63 13.55 17.25 16.92
CA ILE A 63 12.33 16.45 17.09
C ILE A 63 12.29 15.31 16.08
N LEU A 64 12.66 15.58 14.82
CA LEU A 64 12.63 14.57 13.75
C LEU A 64 13.55 13.38 14.03
N GLU A 65 14.74 13.62 14.57
CA GLU A 65 15.70 12.55 14.93
C GLU A 65 15.23 11.66 16.07
N LYS A 66 14.24 12.11 16.85
CA LYS A 66 13.69 11.41 18.02
C LYS A 66 12.34 10.75 17.76
N LEU A 67 11.85 10.82 16.53
CA LEU A 67 10.61 10.17 16.11
C LEU A 67 10.92 8.89 15.35
N ASP A 68 10.53 7.76 15.93
CA ASP A 68 10.58 6.48 15.22
C ASP A 68 9.32 6.33 14.37
N VAL A 69 9.55 6.27 13.07
CA VAL A 69 8.49 6.13 12.07
C VAL A 69 8.69 4.90 11.22
N VAL A 70 7.59 4.24 10.89
CA VAL A 70 7.55 3.14 9.92
C VAL A 70 6.76 3.61 8.71
N LEU A 71 7.27 3.29 7.52
CA LEU A 71 6.54 3.48 6.28
C LEU A 71 5.21 2.73 6.35
N LYS A 72 4.10 3.47 6.34
CA LYS A 72 2.78 2.91 6.17
C LYS A 72 2.45 3.10 4.71
N ASP A 73 2.89 2.15 3.90
CA ASP A 73 2.66 2.21 2.46
C ASP A 73 1.17 1.99 2.16
N SER A 74 0.39 3.07 2.31
CA SER A 74 -0.97 3.16 1.81
C SER A 74 -0.98 3.28 0.28
N ASN A 75 0.17 3.53 -0.35
CA ASN A 75 0.35 3.34 -1.78
C ASN A 75 0.73 1.89 -2.05
N ARG A 76 -0.19 0.99 -1.66
CA ARG A 76 -0.40 -0.26 -2.38
C ARG A 76 -0.73 0.13 -3.83
N SER A 77 0.31 0.39 -4.62
CA SER A 77 0.19 0.81 -6.01
C SER A 77 -0.59 -0.27 -6.71
N ALA A 78 -1.85 0.05 -7.03
CA ALA A 78 -2.70 -0.88 -7.72
C ALA A 78 -2.07 -1.10 -9.09
N LEU A 79 -1.69 -2.34 -9.36
CA LEU A 79 -1.17 -2.75 -10.66
C LEU A 79 -2.21 -3.60 -11.39
N PRO A 80 -2.17 -3.69 -12.72
CA PRO A 80 -3.00 -4.63 -13.44
C PRO A 80 -2.66 -6.08 -13.04
N LEU A 81 -3.67 -6.95 -12.97
CA LEU A 81 -3.48 -8.39 -12.72
C LEU A 81 -2.51 -9.02 -13.74
N SER A 82 -2.49 -8.49 -14.97
CA SER A 82 -1.58 -8.92 -16.04
C SER A 82 -0.09 -8.66 -15.76
N GLU A 83 0.23 -7.82 -14.77
CA GLU A 83 1.60 -7.45 -14.40
C GLU A 83 2.12 -8.19 -13.16
N LEU A 84 1.31 -9.07 -12.56
CA LEU A 84 1.80 -9.92 -11.48
C LEU A 84 2.90 -10.87 -11.97
N ALA A 85 3.88 -11.13 -11.10
CA ALA A 85 4.83 -12.20 -11.32
C ALA A 85 4.24 -13.54 -10.91
N VAL A 86 4.66 -14.62 -11.57
CA VAL A 86 4.25 -15.98 -11.19
C VAL A 86 4.61 -16.24 -9.72
N GLY A 87 3.63 -16.72 -8.96
CA GLY A 87 3.74 -16.95 -7.52
C GLY A 87 3.32 -15.75 -6.65
N ASP A 88 3.13 -14.56 -7.23
CA ASP A 88 2.63 -13.41 -6.47
C ASP A 88 1.20 -13.64 -5.99
N VAL A 89 0.93 -13.16 -4.78
CA VAL A 89 -0.39 -13.11 -4.17
C VAL A 89 -0.85 -11.66 -4.13
N ALA A 90 -2.07 -11.41 -4.59
CA ALA A 90 -2.66 -10.09 -4.60
C ALA A 90 -4.15 -10.14 -4.25
N TYR A 91 -4.73 -8.98 -4.03
CA TYR A 91 -6.15 -8.80 -3.77
C TYR A 91 -6.75 -7.90 -4.84
N ILE A 92 -7.92 -8.26 -5.34
CA ILE A 92 -8.64 -7.43 -6.31
C ILE A 92 -9.03 -6.11 -5.66
N GLU A 93 -8.61 -4.98 -6.23
CA GLU A 93 -9.00 -3.65 -5.81
C GLU A 93 -10.22 -3.15 -6.62
N ALA A 94 -10.14 -3.27 -7.95
CA ALA A 94 -11.15 -2.75 -8.86
C ALA A 94 -11.19 -3.51 -10.20
N ILE A 95 -12.31 -3.37 -10.91
CA ILE A 95 -12.51 -3.88 -12.28
C ILE A 95 -12.92 -2.71 -13.17
N HIS A 96 -12.09 -2.45 -14.18
CA HIS A 96 -12.20 -1.37 -15.16
C HIS A 96 -12.84 -1.82 -16.48
N ALA A 97 -13.50 -2.98 -16.49
CA ALA A 97 -14.32 -3.44 -17.61
C ALA A 97 -15.73 -2.82 -17.56
N GLU A 98 -16.42 -2.82 -18.69
CA GLU A 98 -17.79 -2.30 -18.83
C GLU A 98 -18.80 -3.39 -19.22
N GLY A 99 -20.08 -3.10 -19.00
CA GLY A 99 -21.21 -3.90 -19.48
C GLY A 99 -21.14 -5.40 -19.14
N ALA A 100 -21.36 -6.24 -20.15
CA ALA A 100 -21.39 -7.69 -20.02
C ALA A 100 -20.06 -8.29 -19.54
N LEU A 101 -18.92 -7.68 -19.93
CA LEU A 101 -17.60 -8.16 -19.54
C LEU A 101 -17.38 -8.02 -18.03
N LYS A 102 -17.69 -6.85 -17.46
CA LYS A 102 -17.58 -6.62 -16.00
C LYS A 102 -18.40 -7.64 -15.21
N ARG A 103 -19.65 -7.88 -15.64
CA ARG A 103 -20.55 -8.82 -15.00
C ARG A 103 -20.02 -10.25 -15.07
N ARG A 104 -19.54 -10.67 -16.25
CA ARG A 104 -18.91 -11.98 -16.42
C ARG A 104 -17.69 -12.17 -15.51
N LEU A 105 -16.80 -11.18 -15.42
CA LEU A 105 -15.63 -11.25 -14.53
C LEU A 105 -16.06 -11.42 -13.06
N MET A 106 -17.07 -10.66 -12.63
CA MET A 106 -17.64 -10.78 -11.29
C MET A 106 -18.29 -12.14 -11.05
N ASP A 107 -19.06 -12.66 -12.00
CA ASP A 107 -19.69 -13.98 -11.95
C ASP A 107 -18.63 -15.10 -11.89
N MET A 108 -17.48 -14.89 -12.53
CA MET A 108 -16.30 -15.76 -12.46
C MET A 108 -15.51 -15.64 -11.14
N GLY A 109 -15.96 -14.82 -10.18
CA GLY A 109 -15.38 -14.70 -8.84
C GLY A 109 -14.36 -13.57 -8.66
N LEU A 110 -14.06 -12.80 -9.71
CA LEU A 110 -13.23 -11.59 -9.63
C LEU A 110 -14.08 -10.47 -9.04
N THR A 111 -14.03 -10.33 -7.71
CA THR A 111 -14.75 -9.30 -6.95
C THR A 111 -13.78 -8.59 -6.03
N LYS A 112 -14.09 -7.35 -5.64
CA LYS A 112 -13.26 -6.58 -4.71
C LYS A 112 -12.91 -7.40 -3.46
N ASN A 113 -11.66 -7.30 -3.01
CA ASN A 113 -11.05 -8.05 -1.90
C ASN A 113 -10.90 -9.56 -2.12
N THR A 114 -11.20 -10.10 -3.30
CA THR A 114 -10.87 -11.51 -3.59
C THR A 114 -9.36 -11.69 -3.64
N LYS A 115 -8.85 -12.66 -2.85
CA LYS A 115 -7.46 -13.13 -2.94
C LYS A 115 -7.24 -13.89 -4.24
N VAL A 116 -6.23 -13.49 -4.99
CA VAL A 116 -5.80 -14.14 -6.23
C VAL A 116 -4.31 -14.46 -6.13
N GLN A 117 -3.90 -15.57 -6.75
CA GLN A 117 -2.49 -15.93 -6.90
C GLN A 117 -2.20 -16.27 -8.35
N LEU A 118 -1.20 -15.64 -8.95
CA LEU A 118 -0.79 -16.00 -10.30
C LEU A 118 -0.04 -17.34 -10.29
N GLN A 119 -0.60 -18.35 -10.95
CA GLN A 119 -0.01 -19.69 -11.03
C GLN A 119 0.91 -19.83 -12.22
N LYS A 120 0.44 -19.41 -13.40
CA LYS A 120 1.18 -19.53 -14.66
C LYS A 120 0.83 -18.41 -15.62
N VAL A 121 1.75 -18.16 -16.53
CA VAL A 121 1.53 -17.38 -17.74
C VAL A 121 1.88 -18.28 -18.91
N ALA A 122 1.06 -18.31 -19.95
CA ALA A 122 1.36 -19.08 -21.15
C ALA A 122 2.69 -18.64 -21.78
N PRO A 123 3.37 -19.50 -22.57
CA PRO A 123 4.70 -19.20 -23.11
C PRO A 123 4.79 -17.90 -23.92
N LEU A 124 3.69 -17.49 -24.56
CA LEU A 124 3.59 -16.26 -25.37
C LEU A 124 3.00 -15.07 -24.59
N GLY A 125 2.83 -15.20 -23.28
CA GLY A 125 2.30 -14.14 -22.41
C GLY A 125 0.78 -14.10 -22.24
N ASP A 126 0.02 -14.93 -22.96
CA ASP A 126 -1.45 -15.02 -22.90
C ASP A 126 -1.91 -16.46 -23.20
N PRO A 127 -2.83 -17.05 -22.40
CA PRO A 127 -3.51 -16.50 -21.23
C PRO A 127 -2.74 -16.62 -19.90
N LEU A 128 -3.30 -16.01 -18.85
CA LEU A 128 -2.84 -16.13 -17.47
C LEU A 128 -3.71 -17.15 -16.72
N GLU A 129 -3.09 -17.96 -15.87
CA GLU A 129 -3.76 -18.91 -14.98
C GLU A 129 -3.63 -18.40 -13.53
N ILE A 130 -4.74 -18.06 -12.91
CA ILE A 130 -4.79 -17.56 -11.53
C ILE A 130 -5.57 -18.52 -10.64
N LYS A 131 -5.20 -18.60 -9.36
CA LYS A 131 -5.97 -19.31 -8.34
C LYS A 131 -6.80 -18.33 -7.54
N LEU A 132 -8.10 -18.57 -7.44
CA LEU A 132 -9.00 -17.82 -6.57
C LEU A 132 -10.07 -18.74 -6.00
N ARG A 133 -10.55 -18.47 -4.77
CA ARG A 133 -11.67 -19.20 -4.14
C ARG A 133 -11.56 -20.75 -4.20
N GLY A 134 -10.34 -21.28 -4.24
CA GLY A 134 -10.08 -22.72 -4.28
C GLY A 134 -10.06 -23.38 -5.66
N TYR A 135 -10.23 -22.63 -6.75
CA TYR A 135 -10.12 -23.14 -8.13
C TYR A 135 -9.17 -22.29 -8.99
N ASP A 136 -8.75 -22.87 -10.11
CA ASP A 136 -7.93 -22.19 -11.10
C ASP A 136 -8.81 -21.59 -12.20
N LEU A 137 -8.52 -20.34 -12.57
CA LEU A 137 -9.22 -19.57 -13.57
C LEU A 137 -8.23 -19.11 -14.63
N THR A 138 -8.54 -19.42 -15.89
CA THR A 138 -7.79 -18.90 -17.03
C THR A 138 -8.43 -17.61 -17.51
N LEU A 139 -7.63 -16.56 -17.65
CA LEU A 139 -8.07 -15.24 -18.06
C LEU A 139 -7.19 -14.74 -19.20
N ARG A 140 -7.77 -14.12 -20.23
CA ARG A 140 -6.96 -13.47 -21.27
C ARG A 140 -6.18 -12.31 -20.66
N LYS A 141 -4.99 -12.05 -21.17
CA LYS A 141 -4.16 -10.91 -20.77
C LYS A 141 -4.92 -9.59 -20.90
N SER A 142 -5.69 -9.42 -21.98
CA SER A 142 -6.53 -8.24 -22.17
C SER A 142 -7.60 -8.06 -21.10
N GLU A 143 -8.20 -9.16 -20.63
CA GLU A 143 -9.18 -9.13 -19.53
C GLU A 143 -8.48 -8.89 -18.19
N ALA A 144 -7.32 -9.51 -17.96
CA ALA A 144 -6.49 -9.32 -16.77
C ALA A 144 -5.98 -7.88 -16.62
N SER A 145 -5.64 -7.21 -17.73
CA SER A 145 -5.22 -5.81 -17.72
C SER A 145 -6.31 -4.84 -17.26
N LEU A 146 -7.58 -5.25 -17.28
CA LEU A 146 -8.71 -4.45 -16.79
C LEU A 146 -8.99 -4.68 -15.29
N VAL A 147 -8.26 -5.58 -14.64
CA VAL A 147 -8.45 -5.91 -13.23
C VAL A 147 -7.29 -5.33 -12.43
N SER A 148 -7.56 -4.36 -11.56
CA SER A 148 -6.57 -3.74 -10.68
C SER A 148 -6.42 -4.56 -9.41
N VAL A 149 -5.18 -4.84 -9.03
CA VAL A 149 -4.82 -5.64 -7.87
C VAL A 149 -3.77 -4.96 -7.03
N VAL A 150 -3.78 -5.33 -5.76
CA VAL A 150 -2.85 -4.87 -4.75
C VAL A 150 -2.09 -6.07 -4.20
N LYS A 151 -0.77 -6.03 -4.23
CA LYS A 151 0.05 -7.12 -3.67
C LYS A 151 -0.27 -7.31 -2.19
N GLY A 152 -0.60 -8.55 -1.83
CA GLY A 152 -0.69 -8.98 -0.45
C GLY A 152 0.71 -9.31 0.06
N GLU A 153 0.99 -9.00 1.32
CA GLU A 153 2.18 -9.55 1.96
C GLU A 153 2.11 -11.09 1.88
N LYS A 154 3.22 -11.72 1.48
CA LYS A 154 3.36 -13.16 1.62
C LYS A 154 3.18 -13.47 3.09
N GLU A 155 2.09 -14.14 3.46
CA GLU A 155 2.08 -14.93 4.68
C GLU A 155 3.17 -15.99 4.51
N ALA A 156 4.37 -15.68 5.03
CA ALA A 156 5.39 -16.67 5.29
C ALA A 156 4.79 -17.65 6.29
N LYS A 157 4.24 -18.76 5.79
CA LYS A 157 3.97 -19.92 6.64
C LYS A 157 5.32 -20.37 7.18
N GLY A 158 5.45 -20.29 8.50
CA GLY A 158 6.59 -20.77 9.27
C GLY A 158 6.70 -22.29 9.31
#